data_AF-A0A9D5S554-F1
#
_entry.id   AF-A0A9D5S554-F1
#
_cell.length_a   1.000
_cell.length_b   1.000
_cell.length_c   1.000
_cell.angle_alpha   90.00
_cell.angle_beta   90.00
_cell.angle_gamma   90.00
#
_symmetry.space_group_name_H-M   'P 1'
#
loop_
_entity.id
_entity.type
_entity.pdbx_description
1 polymer ?
#
loop_
_entity_poly.entity_id
_entity_poly.type
_entity_poly.pdbx_seq_one_letter_code
_entity_poly.pdbx_strand_id
1 'polypeptide(L)'
;MKQFLLSILFIVGFSINVTAMSIKFQFYGTDLSVKAKKNGVPHIERYDSVNVMNVINYIEKNHIFDATIKDCLALKEKLQLNDWGYFVMVDDLAKSYVYKYSYSLKVAPIIMAYICSRSGYDIQLGLVSYNQVGLLYATNYNVYSTPYVTNNDKKYFFYKKKGEHIIEVKNISLIRIGNAGKSLDFTLLTPPKLKKTMVEGERQESKMCNKGWDFTLKVNKNLMDFYNDYPSSYKLDNIMTGFTSFAETPLSDEVKAQLYPSIKKLLSGNDQLADVNALLCWVQFGFSYKTDGIVWGYERQFFPEESLYYPYLDSGDRSSLFARLVADLVGLKMIYMYSQDMGHTAIGVHFTDQEVQGDYYEYQGEKYIICDPTFFNADAGKKMSRWDMNKVKVFPIKGVSKE
;
A
#
# COMPACT_ATOMS: atom_id res chain seq x y z
N MET A 1 -47.86 21.61 -64.99
CA MET A 1 -46.51 22.10 -64.62
C MET A 1 -46.60 22.85 -63.30
N LYS A 2 -46.12 22.25 -62.21
CA LYS A 2 -45.67 22.94 -60.99
C LYS A 2 -44.77 21.96 -60.25
N GLN A 3 -43.47 22.09 -60.45
CA GLN A 3 -42.42 21.40 -59.69
C GLN A 3 -42.38 22.01 -58.28
N PHE A 4 -42.47 21.18 -57.24
CA PHE A 4 -42.12 21.56 -55.89
C PHE A 4 -40.71 21.03 -55.61
N LEU A 5 -39.76 21.95 -55.41
CA LEU A 5 -38.40 21.64 -54.96
C LEU A 5 -38.43 21.11 -53.53
N LEU A 6 -37.80 19.96 -53.31
CA LEU A 6 -37.40 19.46 -52.00
C LEU A 6 -36.06 20.14 -51.63
N SER A 7 -36.07 21.04 -50.65
CA SER A 7 -34.85 21.59 -50.06
C SER A 7 -34.30 20.61 -49.03
N ILE A 8 -33.21 19.92 -49.37
CA ILE A 8 -32.42 19.09 -48.45
C ILE A 8 -31.58 20.01 -47.57
N LEU A 9 -31.90 20.06 -46.27
CA LEU A 9 -31.08 20.71 -45.26
C LEU A 9 -29.86 19.82 -44.98
N PHE A 10 -28.69 20.18 -45.50
CA PHE A 10 -27.42 19.58 -45.08
C PHE A 10 -27.08 20.11 -43.68
N ILE A 11 -27.35 19.32 -42.65
CA ILE A 11 -26.75 19.53 -41.33
C ILE A 11 -25.29 19.10 -41.47
N VAL A 12 -24.40 20.08 -41.66
CA VAL A 12 -22.96 19.87 -41.50
C VAL A 12 -22.71 19.65 -40.01
N GLY A 13 -22.72 18.39 -39.60
CA GLY A 13 -22.20 17.99 -38.31
C GLY A 13 -20.70 18.28 -38.29
N PHE A 14 -20.29 19.32 -37.58
CA PHE A 14 -18.90 19.50 -37.19
C PHE A 14 -18.52 18.36 -36.25
N SER A 15 -18.05 17.23 -36.80
CA SER A 15 -17.26 16.28 -36.05
C SER A 15 -15.92 16.97 -35.75
N ILE A 16 -15.80 17.55 -34.56
CA ILE A 16 -14.49 17.92 -34.02
C ILE A 16 -13.73 16.61 -33.91
N ASN A 17 -12.81 16.36 -34.85
CA ASN A 17 -11.83 15.29 -34.74
C ASN A 17 -10.93 15.64 -33.56
N VAL A 18 -11.32 15.22 -32.36
CA VAL A 18 -10.50 15.36 -31.16
C VAL A 18 -9.32 14.41 -31.30
N THR A 19 -8.18 14.95 -31.72
CA THR A 19 -6.94 14.19 -31.86
C THR A 19 -6.52 13.66 -30.49
N ALA A 20 -6.39 12.34 -30.37
CA ALA A 20 -5.89 11.72 -29.15
C ALA A 20 -4.44 12.16 -28.89
N MET A 21 -4.15 12.67 -27.70
CA MET A 21 -2.80 13.08 -27.30
C MET A 21 -2.31 12.25 -26.12
N SER A 22 -1.00 12.23 -25.90
CA SER A 22 -0.39 11.60 -24.73
C SER A 22 -0.26 12.60 -23.58
N ILE A 23 -0.73 12.19 -22.39
CA ILE A 23 -0.44 12.83 -21.11
C ILE A 23 0.70 12.06 -20.48
N LYS A 24 1.82 12.73 -20.27
CA LYS A 24 3.00 12.18 -19.59
C LYS A 24 2.95 12.62 -18.13
N PHE A 25 3.30 11.71 -17.23
CA PHE A 25 3.35 11.95 -15.80
C PHE A 25 4.36 11.01 -15.16
N GLN A 26 4.76 11.30 -13.92
CA GLN A 26 5.70 10.47 -13.18
C GLN A 26 4.99 9.85 -11.97
N PHE A 27 5.22 8.56 -11.74
CA PHE A 27 4.70 7.82 -10.60
C PHE A 27 5.87 7.13 -9.88
N TYR A 28 6.24 7.61 -8.70
CA TYR A 28 7.41 7.15 -7.93
C TYR A 28 8.65 6.96 -8.82
N GLY A 29 9.09 8.04 -9.48
CA GLY A 29 10.24 8.02 -10.41
C GLY A 29 10.01 7.29 -11.74
N THR A 30 8.90 6.59 -11.92
CA THR A 30 8.56 5.85 -13.14
C THR A 30 7.86 6.77 -14.14
N ASP A 31 8.44 6.95 -15.33
CA ASP A 31 7.85 7.78 -16.37
C ASP A 31 6.72 7.02 -17.07
N LEU A 32 5.50 7.55 -16.98
CA LEU A 32 4.29 6.93 -17.51
C LEU A 32 3.61 7.83 -18.53
N SER A 33 2.79 7.23 -19.37
CA SER A 33 1.96 7.99 -20.30
C SER A 33 0.66 7.28 -20.62
N VAL A 34 -0.40 8.06 -20.77
CA VAL A 34 -1.73 7.58 -21.14
C VAL A 34 -2.30 8.45 -22.26
N LYS A 35 -3.19 7.89 -23.07
CA LYS A 35 -3.95 8.65 -24.06
C LYS A 35 -5.03 9.46 -23.37
N ALA A 36 -5.21 10.71 -23.77
CA ALA A 36 -6.34 11.54 -23.36
C ALA A 36 -6.78 12.46 -24.49
N LYS A 37 -8.06 12.86 -24.45
CA LYS A 37 -8.58 13.93 -25.31
C LYS A 37 -8.00 15.29 -24.89
N LYS A 38 -7.67 16.13 -25.88
CA LYS A 38 -7.14 17.48 -25.67
C LYS A 38 -8.19 18.39 -25.02
N ASN A 39 -7.80 19.11 -23.97
CA ASN A 39 -8.54 20.26 -23.41
C ASN A 39 -10.06 20.01 -23.27
N GLY A 40 -10.42 18.86 -22.72
CA GLY A 40 -11.80 18.39 -22.73
C GLY A 40 -12.61 18.84 -21.51
N VAL A 41 -11.97 19.21 -20.41
CA VAL A 41 -12.70 19.49 -19.16
C VAL A 41 -13.21 20.94 -19.19
N PRO A 42 -14.53 21.17 -18.99
CA PRO A 42 -15.08 22.53 -18.92
C PRO A 42 -14.49 23.34 -17.74
N HIS A 43 -14.41 24.66 -17.91
CA HIS A 43 -14.09 25.55 -16.80
C HIS A 43 -15.18 25.52 -15.73
N ILE A 44 -14.79 25.62 -14.45
CA ILE A 44 -15.70 25.62 -13.31
C ILE A 44 -15.54 26.93 -12.57
N GLU A 45 -16.56 27.79 -12.65
CA GLU A 45 -16.58 29.08 -11.96
C GLU A 45 -16.77 28.90 -10.44
N ARG A 46 -17.67 27.99 -10.06
CA ARG A 46 -18.00 27.67 -8.66
C ARG A 46 -18.07 26.17 -8.47
N TYR A 47 -17.41 25.68 -7.41
CA TYR A 47 -17.35 24.26 -7.08
C TYR A 47 -18.50 23.90 -6.12
N ASP A 48 -19.73 23.98 -6.64
CA ASP A 48 -20.95 23.49 -5.99
C ASP A 48 -21.46 22.20 -6.67
N SER A 49 -22.47 21.56 -6.06
CA SER A 49 -22.94 20.25 -6.51
C SER A 49 -23.44 20.25 -7.96
N VAL A 50 -24.09 21.34 -8.38
CA VAL A 50 -24.66 21.45 -9.73
C VAL A 50 -23.54 21.58 -10.75
N ASN A 51 -22.61 22.51 -10.53
CA ASN A 51 -21.51 22.77 -11.45
C ASN A 51 -20.55 21.57 -11.55
N VAL A 52 -20.23 20.92 -10.44
CA VAL A 52 -19.38 19.72 -10.44
C VAL A 52 -20.07 18.57 -11.20
N MET A 53 -21.37 18.35 -10.99
CA MET A 53 -22.11 17.32 -11.74
C MET A 53 -22.25 17.65 -13.23
N ASN A 54 -22.39 18.92 -13.61
CA ASN A 54 -22.38 19.33 -15.01
C ASN A 54 -21.06 18.98 -15.71
N VAL A 55 -19.92 19.18 -15.03
CA VAL A 55 -18.61 18.78 -15.56
C VAL A 55 -18.50 17.26 -15.69
N ILE A 56 -18.93 16.50 -14.68
CA ILE A 56 -18.93 15.02 -14.74
C ILE A 56 -19.78 14.53 -15.92
N ASN A 57 -20.99 15.06 -16.09
CA ASN A 57 -21.88 14.69 -17.18
C ASN A 57 -21.30 15.08 -18.55
N TYR A 58 -20.60 16.22 -18.63
CA TYR A 58 -19.89 16.61 -19.84
C TYR A 58 -18.74 15.65 -20.18
N ILE A 59 -17.94 15.28 -19.18
CA ILE A 59 -16.85 14.30 -19.33
C ILE A 59 -17.40 12.97 -19.86
N GLU A 60 -18.49 12.50 -19.27
CA GLU A 60 -19.18 11.26 -19.67
C GLU A 60 -19.67 11.34 -21.12
N LYS A 61 -20.52 12.33 -21.42
CA LYS A 61 -21.15 12.49 -22.73
C LYS A 61 -20.14 12.59 -23.88
N ASN A 62 -18.97 13.18 -23.60
CA ASN A 62 -17.93 13.40 -24.60
C ASN A 62 -16.83 12.34 -24.56
N HIS A 63 -16.94 11.28 -23.76
CA HIS A 63 -15.96 10.18 -23.69
C HIS A 63 -14.53 10.68 -23.50
N ILE A 64 -14.33 11.63 -22.57
CA ILE A 64 -13.07 12.39 -22.48
C ILE A 64 -11.92 11.52 -21.98
N PHE A 65 -12.21 10.63 -21.03
CA PHE A 65 -11.22 9.79 -20.35
C PHE A 65 -11.35 8.30 -20.67
N ASP A 66 -12.15 7.86 -21.64
CA ASP A 66 -12.34 6.43 -21.92
C ASP A 66 -11.04 5.72 -22.29
N ALA A 67 -10.25 6.31 -23.20
CA ALA A 67 -8.93 5.81 -23.54
C ALA A 67 -7.95 5.90 -22.35
N THR A 68 -8.10 6.95 -21.53
CA THR A 68 -7.28 7.16 -20.33
C THR A 68 -7.52 6.06 -19.31
N ILE A 69 -8.78 5.74 -19.00
CA ILE A 69 -9.19 4.68 -18.07
C ILE A 69 -8.63 3.33 -18.54
N LYS A 70 -8.78 3.02 -19.85
CA LYS A 70 -8.22 1.81 -20.44
C LYS A 70 -6.70 1.72 -20.26
N ASP A 71 -5.97 2.79 -20.57
CA ASP A 71 -4.51 2.81 -20.43
C ASP A 71 -4.10 2.74 -18.94
N CYS A 72 -4.82 3.40 -18.03
CA CYS A 72 -4.57 3.32 -16.59
C CYS A 72 -4.75 1.89 -16.06
N LEU A 73 -5.81 1.17 -16.49
CA LEU A 73 -6.01 -0.23 -16.11
C LEU A 73 -4.91 -1.13 -16.69
N ALA A 74 -4.46 -0.88 -17.92
CA ALA A 74 -3.31 -1.59 -18.49
C ALA A 74 -2.00 -1.31 -17.71
N LEU A 75 -1.81 -0.08 -17.24
CA LEU A 75 -0.69 0.28 -16.37
C LEU A 75 -0.76 -0.39 -15.00
N LYS A 76 -1.97 -0.52 -14.42
CA LYS A 76 -2.21 -1.26 -13.18
C LYS A 76 -1.62 -2.68 -13.26
N GLU A 77 -1.99 -3.41 -14.31
CA GLU A 77 -1.52 -4.78 -14.55
C GLU A 77 -0.03 -4.82 -14.85
N LYS A 78 0.45 -3.96 -15.74
CA LYS A 78 1.87 -3.91 -16.15
C LYS A 78 2.80 -3.65 -14.95
N LEU A 79 2.41 -2.75 -14.07
CA LEU A 79 3.19 -2.35 -12.90
C LEU A 79 2.85 -3.19 -11.66
N GLN A 80 1.92 -4.14 -11.76
CA GLN A 80 1.43 -4.96 -10.64
C GLN A 80 0.96 -4.12 -9.45
N LEU A 81 0.24 -3.04 -9.73
CA LEU A 81 -0.32 -2.19 -8.69
C LEU A 81 -1.56 -2.85 -8.09
N ASN A 82 -1.67 -2.83 -6.77
CA ASN A 82 -2.94 -3.09 -6.11
C ASN A 82 -3.89 -1.89 -6.24
N ASP A 83 -5.04 -1.92 -5.56
CA ASP A 83 -6.03 -0.86 -5.68
C ASP A 83 -5.51 0.49 -5.13
N TRP A 84 -4.74 0.48 -4.04
CA TRP A 84 -4.12 1.70 -3.50
C TRP A 84 -3.08 2.29 -4.47
N GLY A 85 -2.17 1.48 -5.00
CA GLY A 85 -1.17 1.95 -5.96
C GLY A 85 -1.79 2.50 -7.23
N TYR A 86 -2.85 1.85 -7.74
CA TYR A 86 -3.64 2.39 -8.85
C TYR A 86 -4.21 3.76 -8.53
N PHE A 87 -4.81 3.90 -7.35
CA PHE A 87 -5.47 5.11 -6.91
C PHE A 87 -4.50 6.30 -6.80
N VAL A 88 -3.33 6.11 -6.17
CA VAL A 88 -2.27 7.13 -6.11
C VAL A 88 -1.71 7.46 -7.49
N MET A 89 -1.56 6.47 -8.38
CA MET A 89 -1.14 6.71 -9.76
C MET A 89 -2.12 7.63 -10.52
N VAL A 90 -3.43 7.45 -10.32
CA VAL A 90 -4.46 8.29 -10.96
C VAL A 90 -4.42 9.72 -10.40
N ASP A 91 -4.06 9.92 -9.13
CA ASP A 91 -3.82 11.27 -8.57
C ASP A 91 -2.69 12.00 -9.31
N ASP A 92 -1.52 11.35 -9.46
CA ASP A 92 -0.37 11.92 -10.18
C ASP A 92 -0.72 12.24 -11.65
N LEU A 93 -1.53 11.38 -12.29
CA LEU A 93 -2.08 11.63 -13.62
C LEU A 93 -3.03 12.84 -13.65
N ALA A 94 -4.00 12.91 -12.74
CA ALA A 94 -4.99 13.99 -12.70
C ALA A 94 -4.31 15.35 -12.50
N LYS A 95 -3.34 15.42 -11.57
CA LYS A 95 -2.48 16.60 -11.33
C LYS A 95 -1.68 16.97 -12.58
N SER A 96 -1.12 16.00 -13.29
CA SER A 96 -0.39 16.24 -14.54
C SER A 96 -1.29 16.72 -15.68
N TYR A 97 -2.53 16.23 -15.77
CA TYR A 97 -3.52 16.70 -16.73
C TYR A 97 -3.89 18.16 -16.47
N VAL A 98 -4.20 18.52 -15.22
CA VAL A 98 -4.57 19.90 -14.88
C VAL A 98 -3.42 20.88 -15.11
N TYR A 99 -2.19 20.49 -14.78
CA TYR A 99 -1.00 21.30 -15.04
C TYR A 99 -0.79 21.53 -16.55
N LYS A 100 -0.85 20.46 -17.36
CA LYS A 100 -0.62 20.53 -18.81
C LYS A 100 -1.58 21.47 -19.55
N TYR A 101 -2.81 21.63 -19.05
CA TYR A 101 -3.84 22.47 -19.66
C TYR A 101 -4.20 23.70 -18.82
N SER A 102 -3.37 24.05 -17.83
CA SER A 102 -3.55 25.24 -16.99
C SER A 102 -4.92 25.33 -16.29
N TYR A 103 -5.49 24.18 -15.90
CA TYR A 103 -6.69 24.14 -15.07
C TYR A 103 -6.35 24.43 -13.60
N SER A 104 -7.35 24.85 -12.82
CA SER A 104 -7.21 24.91 -11.37
C SER A 104 -6.93 23.52 -10.80
N LEU A 105 -6.02 23.43 -9.82
CA LEU A 105 -5.75 22.18 -9.08
C LEU A 105 -7.01 21.60 -8.42
N LYS A 106 -8.03 22.43 -8.16
CA LYS A 106 -9.34 22.01 -7.63
C LYS A 106 -10.11 21.09 -8.58
N VAL A 107 -9.73 21.03 -9.86
CA VAL A 107 -10.32 20.13 -10.86
C VAL A 107 -9.71 18.71 -10.77
N ALA A 108 -8.49 18.57 -10.23
CA ALA A 108 -7.81 17.26 -10.18
C ALA A 108 -8.61 16.20 -9.38
N PRO A 109 -9.19 16.50 -8.20
CA PRO A 109 -10.08 15.57 -7.50
C PRO A 109 -11.28 15.12 -8.33
N ILE A 110 -11.85 16.00 -9.17
CA ILE A 110 -13.01 15.66 -10.02
C ILE A 110 -12.59 14.67 -11.11
N ILE A 111 -11.46 14.92 -11.77
CA ILE A 111 -10.90 14.03 -12.80
C ILE A 111 -10.54 12.67 -12.18
N MET A 112 -9.83 12.68 -11.07
CA MET A 112 -9.43 11.47 -10.35
C MET A 112 -10.67 10.66 -9.93
N ALA A 113 -11.68 11.31 -9.37
CA ALA A 113 -12.88 10.62 -8.92
C ALA A 113 -13.69 10.04 -10.10
N TYR A 114 -13.76 10.73 -11.24
CA TYR A 114 -14.34 10.19 -12.46
C TYR A 114 -13.59 8.94 -12.93
N ILE A 115 -12.26 9.02 -13.10
CA ILE A 115 -11.45 7.90 -13.57
C ILE A 115 -11.59 6.70 -12.62
N CYS A 116 -11.43 6.90 -11.31
CA CYS A 116 -11.53 5.83 -10.33
C CYS A 116 -12.95 5.23 -10.26
N SER A 117 -14.01 6.04 -10.31
CA SER A 117 -15.39 5.54 -10.37
C SER A 117 -15.62 4.66 -11.60
N ARG A 118 -15.19 5.12 -12.78
CA ARG A 118 -15.30 4.35 -14.03
C ARG A 118 -14.37 3.15 -14.13
N SER A 119 -13.32 3.11 -13.31
CA SER A 119 -12.50 1.92 -13.08
C SER A 119 -13.11 0.92 -12.08
N GLY A 120 -14.29 1.23 -11.53
CA GLY A 120 -15.07 0.31 -10.69
C GLY A 120 -14.95 0.53 -9.18
N TYR A 121 -14.35 1.62 -8.71
CA TYR A 121 -14.21 1.91 -7.28
C TYR A 121 -15.36 2.78 -6.75
N ASP A 122 -15.77 2.55 -5.50
CA ASP A 122 -16.80 3.36 -4.81
C ASP A 122 -16.16 4.65 -4.28
N ILE A 123 -16.25 5.71 -5.09
CA ILE A 123 -15.66 7.03 -4.85
C ILE A 123 -16.76 8.08 -4.68
N GLN A 124 -16.52 9.03 -3.78
CA GLN A 124 -17.35 10.21 -3.61
C GLN A 124 -16.50 11.47 -3.67
N LEU A 125 -17.11 12.59 -4.09
CA LEU A 125 -16.52 13.91 -3.88
C LEU A 125 -17.16 14.56 -2.66
N GLY A 126 -16.34 15.23 -1.86
CA GLY A 126 -16.76 16.06 -0.75
C GLY A 126 -16.60 17.52 -1.12
N LEU A 127 -17.70 18.27 -1.18
CA LEU A 127 -17.62 19.72 -1.26
C LEU A 127 -17.49 20.27 0.15
N VAL A 128 -16.32 20.83 0.45
CA VAL A 128 -15.98 21.38 1.76
C VAL A 128 -16.03 22.90 1.70
N SER A 129 -16.65 23.52 2.71
CA SER A 129 -16.73 24.97 3.00
C SER A 129 -16.09 25.91 1.96
N TYR A 130 -16.94 26.60 1.17
CA TYR A 130 -16.57 27.55 0.11
C TYR A 130 -15.46 27.07 -0.85
N ASN A 131 -15.90 26.41 -1.94
CA ASN A 131 -15.11 26.27 -3.15
C ASN A 131 -13.90 25.31 -3.04
N GLN A 132 -13.95 24.31 -2.16
CA GLN A 132 -12.97 23.23 -2.06
C GLN A 132 -13.62 21.87 -2.38
N VAL A 133 -12.91 21.04 -3.15
CA VAL A 133 -13.35 19.68 -3.51
C VAL A 133 -12.33 18.70 -2.96
N GLY A 134 -12.77 17.86 -2.02
CA GLY A 134 -12.04 16.70 -1.54
C GLY A 134 -12.50 15.43 -2.26
N LEU A 135 -11.62 14.44 -2.32
CA LEU A 135 -11.95 13.11 -2.82
C LEU A 135 -12.05 12.15 -1.64
N LEU A 136 -13.08 11.29 -1.65
CA LEU A 136 -13.27 10.26 -0.65
C LEU A 136 -13.38 8.89 -1.29
N TYR A 137 -12.75 7.89 -0.67
CA TYR A 137 -12.77 6.51 -1.14
C TYR A 137 -13.36 5.58 -0.09
N ALA A 138 -14.17 4.60 -0.53
CA ALA A 138 -14.62 3.54 0.36
C ALA A 138 -13.52 2.49 0.55
N THR A 139 -13.37 1.99 1.77
CA THR A 139 -12.50 0.84 2.08
C THR A 139 -13.09 0.04 3.23
N ASN A 140 -12.76 -1.26 3.30
CA ASN A 140 -13.12 -2.12 4.44
C ASN A 140 -12.04 -2.10 5.54
N TYR A 141 -11.08 -1.19 5.41
CA TYR A 141 -9.99 -0.96 6.35
C TYR A 141 -10.30 0.27 7.21
N ASN A 142 -9.92 0.20 8.48
CA ASN A 142 -9.70 1.39 9.29
C ASN A 142 -8.33 1.96 8.93
N VAL A 143 -8.30 3.23 8.52
CA VAL A 143 -7.07 3.92 8.12
C VAL A 143 -6.68 4.88 9.24
N TYR A 144 -5.46 4.74 9.75
CA TYR A 144 -4.99 5.58 10.85
C TYR A 144 -4.85 7.04 10.41
N SER A 145 -5.11 7.96 11.35
CA SER A 145 -4.88 9.40 11.18
C SER A 145 -5.54 10.03 9.93
N THR A 146 -6.62 9.40 9.46
CA THR A 146 -7.34 9.79 8.24
C THR A 146 -8.80 10.04 8.57
N PRO A 147 -9.30 11.29 8.44
CA PRO A 147 -10.71 11.59 8.62
C PRO A 147 -11.58 10.79 7.65
N TYR A 148 -12.80 10.45 8.07
CA TYR A 148 -13.78 9.77 7.25
C TYR A 148 -15.19 10.27 7.56
N VAL A 149 -16.11 10.01 6.63
CA VAL A 149 -17.55 10.14 6.84
C VAL A 149 -18.20 8.78 6.69
N THR A 150 -19.32 8.57 7.37
CA THR A 150 -20.14 7.36 7.20
C THR A 150 -21.34 7.71 6.32
N ASN A 151 -21.57 6.93 5.27
CA ASN A 151 -22.72 7.08 4.39
C ASN A 151 -23.21 5.69 3.98
N ASN A 152 -24.49 5.39 4.22
CA ASN A 152 -25.08 4.05 4.01
C ASN A 152 -24.24 2.91 4.62
N ASP A 153 -23.89 3.05 5.91
CA ASP A 153 -23.09 2.09 6.69
C ASP A 153 -21.69 1.77 6.14
N LYS A 154 -21.21 2.53 5.16
CA LYS A 154 -19.83 2.48 4.65
C LYS A 154 -19.02 3.68 5.11
N LYS A 155 -17.76 3.44 5.46
CA LYS A 155 -16.78 4.50 5.73
C LYS A 155 -16.15 4.97 4.43
N TYR A 156 -16.18 6.29 4.22
CA TYR A 156 -15.53 6.98 3.11
C TYR A 156 -14.42 7.86 3.68
N PHE A 157 -13.17 7.50 3.42
CA PHE A 157 -11.99 8.19 3.94
C PHE A 157 -11.56 9.31 3.00
N PHE A 158 -11.15 10.45 3.55
CA PHE A 158 -10.59 11.53 2.75
C PHE A 158 -9.22 11.12 2.21
N TYR A 159 -9.05 11.25 0.89
CA TYR A 159 -7.75 11.09 0.27
C TYR A 159 -6.90 12.35 0.44
N LYS A 160 -5.64 12.14 0.79
CA LYS A 160 -4.56 13.11 0.71
C LYS A 160 -3.26 12.37 0.44
N LYS A 161 -2.35 12.97 -0.32
CA LYS A 161 -0.98 12.47 -0.39
C LYS A 161 -0.24 12.87 0.90
N LYS A 162 0.73 12.07 1.33
CA LYS A 162 1.54 12.38 2.53
C LYS A 162 2.22 13.74 2.35
N GLY A 163 2.20 14.57 3.39
CA GLY A 163 2.71 15.95 3.34
C GLY A 163 1.73 17.00 2.80
N GLU A 164 0.58 16.61 2.24
CA GLU A 164 -0.46 17.57 1.86
C GLU A 164 -1.28 18.03 3.08
N HIS A 165 -1.71 19.29 3.06
CA HIS A 165 -2.55 19.86 4.11
C HIS A 165 -3.92 19.16 4.17
N ILE A 166 -4.35 18.83 5.38
CA ILE A 166 -5.70 18.33 5.61
C ILE A 166 -6.67 19.50 5.41
N ILE A 167 -7.66 19.30 4.55
CA ILE A 167 -8.77 20.23 4.41
C ILE A 167 -9.54 20.26 5.73
N GLU A 168 -9.69 21.44 6.34
CA GLU A 168 -10.52 21.60 7.54
C GLU A 168 -12.00 21.45 7.15
N VAL A 169 -12.60 20.33 7.54
CA VAL A 169 -14.00 20.01 7.20
C VAL A 169 -14.93 20.49 8.30
N LYS A 170 -15.57 21.65 8.09
CA LYS A 170 -16.66 22.15 8.97
C LYS A 170 -18.03 21.65 8.52
N ASN A 171 -18.29 21.71 7.22
CA ASN A 171 -19.49 21.20 6.57
C ASN A 171 -19.08 20.49 5.27
N ILE A 172 -19.75 19.38 4.95
CA ILE A 172 -19.52 18.62 3.73
C ILE A 172 -20.82 18.28 3.01
N SER A 173 -20.86 18.49 1.71
CA SER A 173 -21.88 17.92 0.81
C SER A 173 -21.24 16.83 -0.04
N LEU A 174 -21.80 15.63 0.01
CA LEU A 174 -21.28 14.48 -0.72
C LEU A 174 -21.94 14.37 -2.10
N ILE A 175 -21.10 14.20 -3.12
CA ILE A 175 -21.52 13.93 -4.49
C ILE A 175 -21.05 12.53 -4.84
N ARG A 176 -22.00 11.66 -5.17
CA ARG A 176 -21.69 10.34 -5.71
C ARG A 176 -21.40 10.45 -7.20
N ILE A 177 -20.32 9.80 -7.63
CA ILE A 177 -19.98 9.69 -9.04
C ILE A 177 -20.26 8.25 -9.48
N GLY A 178 -21.26 8.09 -10.36
CA GLY A 178 -21.64 6.78 -10.90
C GLY A 178 -22.34 5.85 -9.90
N ASN A 179 -22.35 4.56 -10.24
CA ASN A 179 -22.97 3.49 -9.45
C ASN A 179 -22.08 3.07 -8.26
N ALA A 180 -22.62 2.26 -7.35
CA ALA A 180 -21.86 1.69 -6.25
C ALA A 180 -20.76 0.73 -6.76
N GLY A 181 -19.52 1.22 -6.83
CA GLY A 181 -18.35 0.40 -7.11
C GLY A 181 -17.92 -0.48 -5.93
N LYS A 182 -16.75 -1.11 -6.05
CA LYS A 182 -16.13 -1.85 -4.95
C LYS A 182 -15.34 -0.93 -4.01
N SER A 183 -15.24 -1.32 -2.74
CA SER A 183 -14.28 -0.74 -1.78
C SER A 183 -12.85 -1.00 -2.25
N LEU A 184 -11.92 -0.07 -1.99
CA LEU A 184 -10.50 -0.28 -2.26
C LEU A 184 -9.95 -1.39 -1.35
N ASP A 185 -9.14 -2.27 -1.94
CA ASP A 185 -8.37 -3.28 -1.21
C ASP A 185 -6.90 -2.86 -1.06
N PHE A 186 -6.43 -2.85 0.19
CA PHE A 186 -5.07 -2.47 0.55
C PHE A 186 -4.15 -3.67 0.70
N THR A 187 -4.59 -4.88 0.37
CA THR A 187 -3.66 -6.02 0.31
C THR A 187 -2.64 -5.80 -0.82
N LEU A 188 -1.36 -5.96 -0.50
CA LEU A 188 -0.25 -5.89 -1.45
C LEU A 188 0.40 -7.28 -1.57
N LEU A 189 0.02 -8.03 -2.60
CA LEU A 189 0.50 -9.41 -2.78
C LEU A 189 1.93 -9.47 -3.35
N THR A 190 2.33 -8.44 -4.09
CA THR A 190 3.65 -8.33 -4.71
C THR A 190 4.09 -6.88 -4.73
N PRO A 191 5.39 -6.58 -4.54
CA PRO A 191 5.92 -5.25 -4.75
C PRO A 191 5.61 -4.72 -6.16
N PRO A 192 5.18 -3.46 -6.32
CA PRO A 192 4.93 -2.89 -7.63
C PRO A 192 6.23 -2.77 -8.46
N LYS A 193 6.11 -2.97 -9.77
CA LYS A 193 7.22 -2.87 -10.73
C LYS A 193 7.48 -1.42 -11.12
N LEU A 194 8.22 -0.72 -10.26
CA LEU A 194 8.63 0.68 -10.47
C LEU A 194 10.00 0.77 -11.16
N LYS A 195 10.32 1.94 -11.71
CA LYS A 195 11.69 2.26 -12.16
C LYS A 195 12.65 2.01 -11.00
N LYS A 196 13.80 1.41 -11.30
CA LYS A 196 14.78 1.03 -10.28
C LYS A 196 15.76 2.18 -10.07
N THR A 197 15.80 2.68 -8.83
CA THR A 197 16.87 3.57 -8.34
C THR A 197 17.47 2.88 -7.12
N MET A 198 18.52 2.08 -7.33
CA MET A 198 19.09 1.24 -6.28
C MET A 198 19.96 2.07 -5.34
N VAL A 199 19.63 2.05 -4.05
CA VAL A 199 20.33 2.78 -2.99
C VAL A 199 20.65 1.84 -1.84
N GLU A 200 21.73 2.12 -1.10
CA GLU A 200 22.02 1.41 0.14
C GLU A 200 21.07 1.88 1.24
N GLY A 201 20.69 0.95 2.13
CA GLY A 201 19.91 1.28 3.32
C GLY A 201 20.76 1.99 4.37
N GLU A 202 20.11 2.73 5.26
CA GLU A 202 20.74 3.47 6.36
C GLU A 202 20.97 2.61 7.62
N ARG A 203 20.97 1.28 7.48
CA ARG A 203 21.07 0.37 8.63
C ARG A 203 22.40 0.51 9.37
N GLN A 204 22.35 0.43 10.68
CA GLN A 204 23.53 0.28 11.53
C GLN A 204 23.66 -1.19 11.93
N GLU A 205 24.60 -1.90 11.30
CA GLU A 205 24.88 -3.31 11.60
C GLU A 205 25.57 -3.43 12.97
N SER A 206 25.00 -4.23 13.88
CA SER A 206 25.75 -4.72 15.04
C SER A 206 26.44 -6.03 14.66
N LYS A 207 27.78 -6.06 14.74
CA LYS A 207 28.66 -7.17 14.34
C LYS A 207 28.58 -8.42 15.24
N MET A 208 27.48 -8.60 15.96
CA MET A 208 27.45 -9.44 17.17
C MET A 208 26.92 -10.86 16.92
N CYS A 209 26.27 -11.16 15.80
CA CYS A 209 25.56 -12.44 15.67
C CYS A 209 26.40 -13.62 15.24
N ASN A 210 27.02 -13.54 14.06
CA ASN A 210 27.74 -14.67 13.48
C ASN A 210 28.71 -14.19 12.39
N LYS A 211 29.85 -14.85 12.27
CA LYS A 211 30.81 -14.58 11.20
C LYS A 211 30.15 -14.82 9.84
N GLY A 212 30.22 -13.85 8.94
CA GLY A 212 29.69 -13.98 7.56
C GLY A 212 28.23 -13.57 7.38
N TRP A 213 27.56 -13.07 8.43
CA TRP A 213 26.19 -12.52 8.37
C TRP A 213 26.15 -11.00 8.11
N ASP A 214 27.26 -10.45 7.63
CA ASP A 214 27.38 -9.08 7.17
C ASP A 214 26.99 -9.06 5.68
N PHE A 215 25.84 -8.46 5.37
CA PHE A 215 25.37 -8.31 3.99
C PHE A 215 25.51 -6.85 3.61
N THR A 216 25.80 -6.49 2.36
CA THR A 216 25.60 -5.11 1.86
C THR A 216 24.47 -5.15 0.85
N LEU A 217 23.35 -4.48 1.14
CA LEU A 217 22.13 -4.58 0.33
C LEU A 217 21.76 -3.23 -0.27
N LYS A 218 21.31 -3.27 -1.52
CA LYS A 218 20.64 -2.14 -2.15
C LYS A 218 19.16 -2.42 -2.32
N VAL A 219 18.33 -1.44 -1.98
CA VAL A 219 16.88 -1.45 -2.17
C VAL A 219 16.49 -0.45 -3.27
N ASN A 220 15.31 -0.61 -3.87
CA ASN A 220 14.80 0.37 -4.83
C ASN A 220 14.20 1.58 -4.10
N LYS A 221 14.84 2.75 -4.17
CA LYS A 221 14.35 3.99 -3.52
C LYS A 221 12.92 4.35 -3.90
N ASN A 222 12.54 4.13 -5.17
CA ASN A 222 11.18 4.43 -5.63
C ASN A 222 10.13 3.51 -4.99
N LEU A 223 10.50 2.26 -4.68
CA LEU A 223 9.64 1.33 -3.94
C LEU A 223 9.53 1.74 -2.47
N MET A 224 10.63 2.19 -1.86
CA MET A 224 10.62 2.71 -0.49
C MET A 224 9.74 3.96 -0.36
N ASP A 225 9.75 4.83 -1.37
CA ASP A 225 8.86 6.01 -1.41
C ASP A 225 7.39 5.60 -1.53
N PHE A 226 7.09 4.57 -2.32
CA PHE A 226 5.75 3.99 -2.41
C PHE A 226 5.28 3.42 -1.06
N TYR A 227 6.14 2.67 -0.37
CA TYR A 227 5.83 2.12 0.95
C TYR A 227 5.66 3.20 2.01
N ASN A 228 6.48 4.25 1.99
CA ASN A 228 6.38 5.37 2.92
C ASN A 228 5.05 6.13 2.83
N ASP A 229 4.43 6.14 1.66
CA ASP A 229 3.12 6.76 1.41
C ASP A 229 1.95 5.77 1.56
N TYR A 230 2.24 4.51 1.87
CA TYR A 230 1.24 3.46 1.99
C TYR A 230 0.43 3.62 3.29
N PRO A 231 -0.90 3.39 3.27
CA PRO A 231 -1.75 3.64 4.43
C PRO A 231 -1.50 2.60 5.53
N SER A 232 -1.04 3.07 6.69
CA SER A 232 -1.15 2.32 7.94
C SER A 232 -2.63 2.04 8.20
N SER A 233 -3.00 0.76 8.21
CA SER A 233 -4.41 0.37 8.23
C SER A 233 -4.61 -1.05 8.72
N TYR A 234 -5.83 -1.36 9.14
CA TYR A 234 -6.24 -2.70 9.56
C TYR A 234 -7.69 -2.96 9.16
N LYS A 235 -8.03 -4.22 8.91
CA LYS A 235 -9.32 -4.66 8.38
C LYS A 235 -10.28 -5.11 9.49
N LEU A 236 -11.58 -4.86 9.31
CA LEU A 236 -12.68 -5.42 10.12
C LEU A 236 -12.51 -5.28 11.66
N ASP A 237 -12.07 -4.11 12.12
CA ASP A 237 -11.83 -3.82 13.55
C ASP A 237 -10.82 -4.77 14.24
N ASN A 238 -10.00 -5.45 13.45
CA ASN A 238 -8.94 -6.33 13.94
C ASN A 238 -7.57 -5.75 13.61
N ILE A 239 -6.97 -5.05 14.58
CA ILE A 239 -5.66 -4.41 14.47
C ILE A 239 -4.55 -5.33 13.95
N MET A 240 -4.67 -6.64 14.21
CA MET A 240 -3.67 -7.63 13.83
C MET A 240 -3.58 -7.87 12.34
N THR A 241 -4.67 -7.63 11.61
CA THR A 241 -4.63 -7.69 10.14
C THR A 241 -3.73 -6.61 9.54
N GLY A 242 -3.48 -5.50 10.26
CA GLY A 242 -2.48 -4.53 9.86
C GLY A 242 -1.07 -5.14 9.91
N PHE A 243 -0.69 -5.78 11.01
CA PHE A 243 0.63 -6.41 11.11
C PHE A 243 0.81 -7.57 10.14
N THR A 244 -0.16 -8.49 10.04
CA THR A 244 -0.01 -9.67 9.18
C THR A 244 0.00 -9.32 7.70
N SER A 245 -0.81 -8.34 7.25
CA SER A 245 -0.84 -7.96 5.82
C SER A 245 0.49 -7.40 5.34
N PHE A 246 1.21 -6.68 6.19
CA PHE A 246 2.54 -6.16 5.87
C PHE A 246 3.57 -7.28 5.91
N ALA A 247 3.59 -8.11 6.96
CA ALA A 247 4.51 -9.25 7.11
C ALA A 247 4.41 -10.28 5.97
N GLU A 248 3.21 -10.45 5.39
CA GLU A 248 2.98 -11.36 4.26
C GLU A 248 3.57 -10.87 2.93
N THR A 249 3.86 -9.57 2.80
CA THR A 249 4.36 -8.99 1.54
C THR A 249 5.77 -9.51 1.24
N PRO A 250 6.01 -10.11 0.05
CA PRO A 250 7.32 -10.63 -0.30
C PRO A 250 8.34 -9.52 -0.54
N LEU A 251 9.61 -9.82 -0.27
CA LEU A 251 10.73 -8.98 -0.73
C LEU A 251 10.76 -8.91 -2.26
N SER A 252 11.22 -7.80 -2.80
CA SER A 252 11.46 -7.61 -4.24
C SER A 252 12.49 -8.60 -4.78
N ASP A 253 12.39 -8.91 -6.08
CA ASP A 253 13.30 -9.83 -6.76
C ASP A 253 14.76 -9.35 -6.65
N GLU A 254 14.99 -8.02 -6.63
CA GLU A 254 16.31 -7.43 -6.49
C GLU A 254 16.93 -7.73 -5.12
N VAL A 255 16.16 -7.58 -4.04
CA VAL A 255 16.64 -7.88 -2.69
C VAL A 255 16.83 -9.37 -2.52
N LYS A 256 15.89 -10.19 -2.99
CA LYS A 256 16.01 -11.66 -2.95
C LYS A 256 17.27 -12.15 -3.65
N ALA A 257 17.57 -11.62 -4.84
CA ALA A 257 18.76 -11.99 -5.61
C ALA A 257 20.08 -11.63 -4.89
N GLN A 258 20.10 -10.56 -4.11
CA GLN A 258 21.27 -10.13 -3.32
C GLN A 258 21.42 -10.93 -2.01
N LEU A 259 20.30 -11.20 -1.33
CA LEU A 259 20.29 -11.68 0.05
C LEU A 259 20.18 -13.20 0.16
N TYR A 260 19.24 -13.82 -0.56
CA TYR A 260 18.86 -15.22 -0.33
C TYR A 260 19.96 -16.23 -0.66
N PRO A 261 20.72 -16.12 -1.76
CA PRO A 261 21.80 -17.06 -2.03
C PRO A 261 22.84 -17.11 -0.91
N SER A 262 23.18 -15.95 -0.34
CA SER A 262 24.14 -15.82 0.75
C SER A 262 23.61 -16.44 2.04
N ILE A 263 22.36 -16.16 2.41
CA ILE A 263 21.75 -16.78 3.60
C ILE A 263 21.59 -18.28 3.41
N LYS A 264 21.06 -18.75 2.28
CA LYS A 264 20.89 -20.20 2.02
C LYS A 264 22.20 -20.98 2.15
N LYS A 265 23.33 -20.38 1.75
CA LYS A 265 24.66 -20.97 1.96
C LYS A 265 25.03 -21.08 3.44
N LEU A 266 24.70 -20.09 4.24
CA LEU A 266 24.97 -20.07 5.70
C LEU A 266 24.05 -21.03 6.48
N LEU A 267 22.86 -21.29 5.95
CA LEU A 267 21.87 -22.22 6.52
C LEU A 267 22.08 -23.69 6.07
N SER A 268 22.89 -23.91 5.02
CA SER A 268 23.03 -25.22 4.39
C SER A 268 23.51 -26.30 5.37
N GLY A 269 22.71 -27.36 5.52
CA GLY A 269 23.05 -28.55 6.32
C GLY A 269 22.66 -28.48 7.79
N ASN A 270 22.00 -27.40 8.21
CA ASN A 270 21.44 -27.24 9.55
C ASN A 270 20.06 -27.92 9.68
N ASP A 271 19.62 -28.07 10.93
CA ASP A 271 18.22 -28.35 11.25
C ASP A 271 17.39 -27.05 11.33
N GLN A 272 16.06 -27.17 11.42
CA GLN A 272 15.17 -26.02 11.44
C GLN A 272 15.43 -25.10 12.65
N LEU A 273 15.76 -25.66 13.82
CA LEU A 273 16.01 -24.87 15.03
C LEU A 273 17.25 -23.99 14.86
N ALA A 274 18.34 -24.55 14.35
CA ALA A 274 19.56 -23.82 14.06
C ALA A 274 19.32 -22.72 12.99
N ASP A 275 18.57 -23.03 11.94
CA ASP A 275 18.25 -22.05 10.89
C ASP A 275 17.41 -20.88 11.42
N VAL A 276 16.35 -21.20 12.18
CA VAL A 276 15.49 -20.19 12.80
C VAL A 276 16.27 -19.33 13.79
N ASN A 277 17.13 -19.92 14.62
CA ASN A 277 17.96 -19.17 15.57
C ASN A 277 18.99 -18.28 14.85
N ALA A 278 19.58 -18.73 13.73
CA ALA A 278 20.52 -17.93 12.96
C ALA A 278 19.84 -16.70 12.35
N LEU A 279 18.64 -16.87 11.76
CA LEU A 279 17.81 -15.78 11.26
C LEU A 279 17.36 -14.84 12.38
N LEU A 280 16.93 -15.39 13.52
CA LEU A 280 16.45 -14.64 14.68
C LEU A 280 17.56 -13.75 15.22
N CYS A 281 18.76 -14.32 15.39
CA CYS A 281 19.95 -13.59 15.77
C CYS A 281 20.18 -12.43 14.80
N TRP A 282 20.24 -12.70 13.49
CA TRP A 282 20.53 -11.66 12.50
C TRP A 282 19.52 -10.50 12.57
N VAL A 283 18.23 -10.76 12.79
CA VAL A 283 17.24 -9.69 12.95
C VAL A 283 17.41 -8.96 14.29
N GLN A 284 17.75 -9.66 15.38
CA GLN A 284 18.01 -9.04 16.68
C GLN A 284 19.15 -8.01 16.59
N PHE A 285 20.28 -8.37 15.99
CA PHE A 285 21.50 -7.56 16.02
C PHE A 285 21.79 -6.79 14.72
N GLY A 286 21.22 -7.18 13.59
CA GLY A 286 21.44 -6.52 12.30
C GLY A 286 20.90 -5.09 12.22
N PHE A 287 20.04 -4.71 13.17
CA PHE A 287 19.30 -3.45 13.16
C PHE A 287 19.27 -2.80 14.54
N SER A 288 19.27 -1.48 14.58
CA SER A 288 19.08 -0.72 15.82
C SER A 288 17.61 -0.69 16.24
N TYR A 289 17.34 -0.71 17.55
CA TYR A 289 15.97 -0.68 18.07
C TYR A 289 15.56 0.74 18.47
N LYS A 290 14.43 1.22 17.95
CA LYS A 290 13.67 2.37 18.47
C LYS A 290 12.19 2.17 18.20
N THR A 291 11.34 2.66 19.09
CA THR A 291 9.88 2.62 18.89
C THR A 291 9.43 3.68 17.89
N ASP A 292 8.39 3.39 17.13
CA ASP A 292 7.81 4.31 16.15
C ASP A 292 7.36 5.65 16.74
N GLY A 293 6.81 5.66 17.96
CA GLY A 293 6.43 6.90 18.64
C GLY A 293 7.62 7.87 18.82
N ILE A 294 8.85 7.37 18.92
CA ILE A 294 10.06 8.19 19.03
C ILE A 294 10.56 8.64 17.65
N VAL A 295 10.51 7.75 16.65
CA VAL A 295 11.08 8.03 15.32
C VAL A 295 10.11 8.85 14.46
N TRP A 296 8.83 8.47 14.46
CA TRP A 296 7.79 8.99 13.57
C TRP A 296 6.75 9.85 14.30
N GLY A 297 6.62 9.71 15.63
CA GLY A 297 5.58 10.38 16.42
C GLY A 297 4.21 9.69 16.38
N TYR A 298 4.10 8.56 15.71
CA TYR A 298 2.90 7.72 15.57
C TYR A 298 3.32 6.29 15.19
N GLU A 299 2.43 5.32 15.38
CA GLU A 299 2.65 3.91 14.98
C GLU A 299 2.76 3.77 13.46
N ARG A 300 3.83 3.16 12.96
CA ARG A 300 4.11 2.99 11.54
C ARG A 300 4.62 1.58 11.24
N GLN A 301 3.73 0.77 10.69
CA GLN A 301 4.06 -0.57 10.22
C GLN A 301 4.96 -0.53 8.98
N PHE A 302 6.07 -1.26 9.00
CA PHE A 302 6.90 -1.49 7.82
C PHE A 302 6.52 -2.74 7.05
N PHE A 303 6.64 -2.66 5.72
CA PHE A 303 6.82 -3.86 4.91
C PHE A 303 8.19 -4.49 5.21
N PRO A 304 8.35 -5.83 5.12
CA PRO A 304 9.62 -6.49 5.40
C PRO A 304 10.84 -5.90 4.68
N GLU A 305 10.66 -5.37 3.47
CA GLU A 305 11.75 -4.73 2.71
C GLU A 305 12.09 -3.32 3.20
N GLU A 306 11.13 -2.55 3.74
CA GLU A 306 11.41 -1.25 4.38
C GLU A 306 12.37 -1.42 5.57
N SER A 307 12.28 -2.55 6.28
CA SER A 307 13.18 -2.88 7.38
C SER A 307 14.65 -2.95 6.97
N LEU A 308 14.94 -3.15 5.68
CA LEU A 308 16.30 -3.17 5.13
C LEU A 308 16.80 -1.76 4.72
N TYR A 309 15.91 -0.78 4.70
CA TYR A 309 16.19 0.60 4.26
C TYR A 309 16.36 1.58 5.41
N TYR A 310 15.46 1.55 6.40
CA TYR A 310 15.48 2.51 7.51
C TYR A 310 16.46 2.12 8.64
N PRO A 311 16.98 3.10 9.40
CA PRO A 311 18.04 2.87 10.38
C PRO A 311 17.56 2.20 11.69
N TYR A 312 16.26 2.30 11.99
CA TYR A 312 15.68 1.83 13.24
C TYR A 312 14.45 0.98 12.99
N LEU A 313 14.34 -0.13 13.71
CA LEU A 313 13.21 -1.05 13.66
C LEU A 313 12.62 -1.24 15.06
N ASP A 314 11.31 -1.19 15.15
CA ASP A 314 10.58 -1.49 16.37
C ASP A 314 10.34 -3.01 16.52
N SER A 315 9.44 -3.45 17.41
CA SER A 315 9.14 -4.89 17.55
C SER A 315 8.37 -5.45 16.35
N GLY A 316 7.44 -4.67 15.79
CA GLY A 316 6.58 -5.07 14.68
C GLY A 316 7.36 -5.24 13.38
N ASP A 317 8.26 -4.29 13.10
CA ASP A 317 9.09 -4.32 11.89
C ASP A 317 10.05 -5.52 11.89
N ARG A 318 10.63 -5.81 13.05
CA ARG A 318 11.52 -6.97 13.26
C ARG A 318 10.77 -8.28 13.14
N SER A 319 9.59 -8.39 13.75
CA SER A 319 8.72 -9.56 13.65
C SER A 319 8.29 -9.83 12.20
N SER A 320 7.94 -8.78 11.47
CA SER A 320 7.57 -8.87 10.05
C SER A 320 8.73 -9.32 9.17
N LEU A 321 9.92 -8.74 9.34
CA LEU A 321 11.12 -9.15 8.61
C LEU A 321 11.51 -10.60 8.94
N PHE A 322 11.54 -10.96 10.23
CA PHE A 322 11.88 -12.31 10.67
C PHE A 322 10.91 -13.35 10.12
N ALA A 323 9.60 -13.10 10.21
CA ALA A 323 8.59 -13.99 9.65
C ALA A 323 8.78 -14.18 8.14
N ARG A 324 9.07 -13.10 7.40
CA ARG A 324 9.31 -13.17 5.95
C ARG A 324 10.50 -14.06 5.60
N LEU A 325 11.60 -13.92 6.34
CA LEU A 325 12.81 -14.73 6.13
C LEU A 325 12.57 -16.21 6.46
N VAL A 326 11.91 -16.52 7.58
CA VAL A 326 11.59 -17.91 7.95
C VAL A 326 10.66 -18.53 6.90
N ALA A 327 9.66 -17.80 6.42
CA ALA A 327 8.77 -18.27 5.38
C ALA A 327 9.48 -18.57 4.05
N ASP A 328 10.41 -17.70 3.62
CA ASP A 328 11.06 -17.82 2.31
C ASP A 328 12.30 -18.74 2.29
N LEU A 329 12.95 -18.92 3.44
CA LEU A 329 14.25 -19.61 3.53
C LEU A 329 14.18 -20.95 4.26
N VAL A 330 13.22 -21.12 5.18
CA VAL A 330 13.05 -22.35 5.96
C VAL A 330 11.72 -23.05 5.64
N GLY A 331 10.67 -22.29 5.28
CA GLY A 331 9.38 -22.84 4.86
C GLY A 331 8.47 -23.29 6.01
N LEU A 332 8.57 -22.65 7.19
CA LEU A 332 7.82 -23.04 8.39
C LEU A 332 6.51 -22.27 8.55
N LYS A 333 5.50 -22.95 9.10
CA LYS A 333 4.26 -22.31 9.54
C LYS A 333 4.55 -21.40 10.73
N MET A 334 3.87 -20.25 10.75
CA MET A 334 4.03 -19.27 11.81
C MET A 334 2.70 -18.65 12.22
N ILE A 335 2.68 -18.17 13.46
CA ILE A 335 1.66 -17.27 13.97
C ILE A 335 2.33 -15.95 14.38
N TYR A 336 1.71 -14.84 14.00
CA TYR A 336 2.07 -13.52 14.47
C TYR A 336 1.44 -13.31 15.85
N MET A 337 2.23 -12.89 16.83
CA MET A 337 1.80 -12.75 18.23
C MET A 337 1.85 -11.28 18.65
N TYR A 338 0.81 -10.81 19.35
CA TYR A 338 0.76 -9.46 19.90
C TYR A 338 0.24 -9.46 21.33
N SER A 339 1.05 -8.92 22.24
CA SER A 339 0.67 -8.64 23.62
C SER A 339 0.08 -7.24 23.69
N GLN A 340 -1.22 -7.16 23.99
CA GLN A 340 -1.95 -5.89 24.00
C GLN A 340 -1.55 -4.97 25.15
N ASP A 341 -1.18 -5.54 26.30
CA ASP A 341 -0.84 -4.82 27.51
C ASP A 341 0.58 -4.25 27.49
N MET A 342 1.50 -4.89 26.77
CA MET A 342 2.84 -4.37 26.57
C MET A 342 3.02 -3.58 25.26
N GLY A 343 2.12 -3.76 24.29
CA GLY A 343 2.32 -3.23 22.94
C GLY A 343 3.56 -3.86 22.30
N HIS A 344 3.71 -5.19 22.40
CA HIS A 344 4.89 -5.92 21.94
C HIS A 344 4.51 -7.06 21.01
N THR A 345 5.33 -7.31 19.99
CA THR A 345 5.11 -8.37 19.00
C THR A 345 6.23 -9.39 18.99
N ALA A 346 5.90 -10.62 18.64
CA ALA A 346 6.86 -11.68 18.34
C ALA A 346 6.24 -12.68 17.35
N ILE A 347 7.00 -13.72 16.99
CA ILE A 347 6.55 -14.76 16.07
C ILE A 347 6.55 -16.11 16.80
N GLY A 348 5.47 -16.87 16.67
CA GLY A 348 5.44 -18.28 17.03
C GLY A 348 5.78 -19.12 15.80
N VAL A 349 6.79 -19.99 15.88
CA VAL A 349 7.24 -20.86 14.78
C VAL A 349 6.91 -22.31 15.08
N HIS A 350 6.30 -23.00 14.11
CA HIS A 350 5.99 -24.41 14.22
C HIS A 350 7.08 -25.26 13.53
N PHE A 351 7.91 -25.88 14.37
CA PHE A 351 8.96 -26.80 13.96
C PHE A 351 8.40 -28.19 13.65
N THR A 352 8.98 -28.87 12.66
CA THR A 352 8.44 -30.12 12.10
C THR A 352 9.46 -31.26 12.02
N ASP A 353 10.76 -30.96 12.16
CA ASP A 353 11.84 -31.95 12.09
C ASP A 353 12.26 -32.52 13.46
N GLN A 354 12.03 -31.78 14.54
CA GLN A 354 12.32 -32.20 15.92
C GLN A 354 11.42 -31.52 16.95
N GLU A 355 11.38 -32.07 18.16
CA GLU A 355 10.73 -31.40 19.29
C GLU A 355 11.63 -30.31 19.86
N VAL A 356 11.16 -29.07 19.80
CA VAL A 356 11.86 -27.91 20.38
C VAL A 356 11.30 -27.62 21.78
N GLN A 357 12.22 -27.46 22.73
CA GLN A 357 11.93 -27.12 24.13
C GLN A 357 11.89 -25.60 24.33
N GLY A 358 11.19 -25.15 25.37
CA GLY A 358 11.08 -23.73 25.74
C GLY A 358 9.66 -23.20 25.73
N ASP A 359 9.52 -21.89 25.86
CA ASP A 359 8.25 -21.18 25.85
C ASP A 359 7.55 -21.30 24.48
N TYR A 360 6.26 -21.63 24.51
CA TYR A 360 5.46 -21.87 23.31
C TYR A 360 4.02 -21.35 23.48
N TYR A 361 3.29 -21.33 22.37
CA TYR A 361 1.86 -21.08 22.31
C TYR A 361 1.18 -22.19 21.50
N GLU A 362 0.09 -22.74 22.03
CA GLU A 362 -0.73 -23.72 21.32
C GLU A 362 -1.81 -23.00 20.50
N TYR A 363 -1.84 -23.26 19.19
CA TYR A 363 -2.84 -22.69 18.30
C TYR A 363 -3.36 -23.77 17.35
N GLN A 364 -4.69 -23.98 17.35
CA GLN A 364 -5.36 -24.98 16.52
C GLN A 364 -4.77 -26.40 16.63
N GLY A 365 -4.34 -26.79 17.83
CA GLY A 365 -3.77 -28.12 18.10
C GLY A 365 -2.30 -28.28 17.74
N GLU A 366 -1.64 -27.23 17.24
CA GLU A 366 -0.23 -27.22 16.89
C GLU A 366 0.58 -26.38 17.89
N LYS A 367 1.80 -26.83 18.20
CA LYS A 367 2.76 -26.14 19.07
C LYS A 367 3.56 -25.12 18.25
N TYR A 368 3.56 -23.86 18.67
CA TYR A 368 4.36 -22.78 18.09
C TYR A 368 5.34 -22.24 19.13
N ILE A 369 6.64 -22.44 18.90
CA ILE A 369 7.71 -21.97 19.78
C ILE A 369 7.86 -20.46 19.63
N ILE A 370 7.99 -19.75 20.75
CA ILE A 370 8.11 -18.29 20.76
C ILE A 370 9.51 -17.87 20.28
N CYS A 371 9.55 -17.01 19.26
CA CYS A 371 10.75 -16.39 18.72
C CYS A 371 10.57 -14.86 18.76
N ASP A 372 11.32 -14.19 19.63
CA ASP A 372 11.23 -12.74 19.84
C ASP A 372 12.45 -12.02 19.23
N PRO A 373 12.29 -11.33 18.08
CA PRO A 373 13.40 -10.66 17.41
C PRO A 373 13.82 -9.33 18.07
N THR A 374 13.18 -8.96 19.18
CA THR A 374 13.50 -7.80 20.02
C THR A 374 14.04 -8.21 21.39
N PHE A 375 13.93 -9.49 21.77
CA PHE A 375 14.60 -10.02 22.95
C PHE A 375 16.05 -10.41 22.62
N PHE A 376 16.96 -9.43 22.64
CA PHE A 376 18.37 -9.63 22.29
C PHE A 376 19.02 -10.82 23.01
N ASN A 377 19.78 -11.61 22.25
CA ASN A 377 20.52 -12.80 22.71
C ASN A 377 19.61 -13.97 23.17
N ALA A 378 18.34 -13.94 22.79
CA ALA A 378 17.38 -14.99 23.06
C ALA A 378 17.19 -15.87 21.82
N ASP A 379 17.40 -17.17 21.98
CA ASP A 379 17.03 -18.20 21.02
C ASP A 379 15.52 -18.45 21.03
N ALA A 380 15.05 -19.18 20.02
CA ALA A 380 13.71 -19.76 19.99
C ALA A 380 13.41 -20.51 21.31
N GLY A 381 12.23 -20.27 21.86
CA GLY A 381 11.78 -20.87 23.11
C GLY A 381 12.14 -20.05 24.36
N LYS A 382 12.66 -18.83 24.22
CA LYS A 382 12.86 -17.89 25.33
C LYS A 382 11.90 -16.71 25.22
N LYS A 383 11.00 -16.55 26.18
CA LYS A 383 10.11 -15.36 26.27
C LYS A 383 10.58 -14.37 27.33
N MET A 384 10.19 -13.10 27.18
CA MET A 384 10.37 -12.11 28.25
C MET A 384 9.58 -12.50 29.50
N SER A 385 10.16 -12.36 30.70
CA SER A 385 9.49 -12.74 31.96
C SER A 385 8.15 -12.04 32.18
N ARG A 386 8.05 -10.78 31.75
CA ARG A 386 6.84 -9.93 31.81
C ARG A 386 5.73 -10.28 30.81
N TRP A 387 5.97 -11.21 29.87
CA TRP A 387 4.97 -11.60 28.88
C TRP A 387 3.92 -12.54 29.49
N ASP A 388 2.70 -12.03 29.63
CA ASP A 388 1.51 -12.78 30.02
C ASP A 388 0.83 -13.38 28.77
N MET A 389 1.01 -14.68 28.58
CA MET A 389 0.51 -15.41 27.41
C MET A 389 -1.03 -15.41 27.31
N ASN A 390 -1.74 -15.16 28.41
CA ASN A 390 -3.20 -15.10 28.40
C ASN A 390 -3.73 -13.83 27.71
N LYS A 391 -2.89 -12.81 27.55
CA LYS A 391 -3.23 -11.54 26.90
C LYS A 391 -2.69 -11.42 25.48
N VAL A 392 -2.08 -12.50 24.98
CA VAL A 392 -1.55 -12.55 23.63
C VAL A 392 -2.67 -12.90 22.66
N LYS A 393 -2.79 -12.10 21.60
CA LYS A 393 -3.59 -12.44 20.42
C LYS A 393 -2.68 -12.98 19.34
N VAL A 394 -3.10 -14.05 18.69
CA VAL A 394 -2.33 -14.73 17.65
C VAL A 394 -3.07 -14.79 16.32
N PHE A 395 -2.33 -14.69 15.22
CA PHE A 395 -2.88 -14.71 13.87
C PHE A 395 -1.98 -15.52 12.93
N PRO A 396 -2.53 -16.44 12.12
CA PRO A 396 -1.72 -17.19 11.17
C PRO A 396 -1.19 -16.28 10.06
N ILE A 397 0.08 -16.48 9.69
CA ILE A 397 0.72 -15.76 8.58
C ILE A 397 0.57 -16.60 7.30
N LYS A 398 -0.13 -16.06 6.30
CA LYS A 398 -0.40 -16.70 5.02
C LYS A 398 0.77 -16.46 4.05
N GLY A 399 1.94 -17.02 4.37
CA GLY A 399 3.16 -16.68 3.63
C GLY A 399 4.10 -17.84 3.31
N VAL A 400 3.81 -19.07 3.77
CA VAL A 400 4.65 -20.22 3.44
C VAL A 400 4.48 -20.53 1.96
N SER A 401 5.51 -20.29 1.16
CA SER A 401 5.55 -20.75 -0.23
C SER A 401 5.41 -22.27 -0.21
N LYS A 402 4.22 -22.77 -0.57
CA LYS A 402 4.17 -24.12 -1.13
C LYS A 402 4.82 -23.97 -2.49
N GLU A 403 6.05 -24.48 -2.61
CA GLU A 403 6.64 -24.75 -3.93
C GLU A 403 5.64 -25.51 -4.82
#